data_AF-A0A7C6DRH1-F1
#
_entry.id   AF-A0A7C6DRH1-F1
#
_cell.length_a   1.000
_cell.length_b   1.000
_cell.length_c   1.000
_cell.angle_alpha   90.00
_cell.angle_beta   90.00
_cell.angle_gamma   90.00
#
_symmetry.space_group_name_H-M   'P 1'
#
loop_
_entity.id
_entity.type
_entity.pdbx_description
1 polymer ?
#
loop_
_entity_poly.entity_id
_entity_poly.type
_entity_poly.pdbx_seq_one_letter_code
_entity_poly.pdbx_strand_id
1 'polypeptide(L)'
;MKIRNQKFIIFKAFELIKKRMPLVIGTRINLLLALVLFISASLFISFSNDEDLSATLIISSDPSAASVYINNVFKGNTPLRIEIPPGQHRIRIAVDENYVPEYITLIAFAKHRYEYNVKLNLTSKGAYKAAQYYHNLNELEKARDYYILSTKSYGKVIPEAYFYAGYIDFLLKNFESAESNLLNYISYNSRSVSTWYILGEVRNTLNKKNLAIACYKECLKILYPKTQDILNSTKISQNELERLKKDIIKYPTLENYIRIARIYEQKGDYDNSIYYYRKAIFFFDLDLNKPYKVGEDND
;
A
#
# COMPACT_ATOMS: atom_id res chain seq x y z
N MET A 1 15.18 44.95 7.51
CA MET A 1 16.42 45.73 7.21
C MET A 1 16.28 46.71 6.04
N LYS A 2 15.36 46.53 5.07
CA LYS A 2 15.17 47.44 3.91
C LYS A 2 14.47 48.79 4.20
N ILE A 3 13.62 48.89 5.24
CA ILE A 3 12.83 50.11 5.53
C ILE A 3 13.67 51.25 6.13
N ARG A 4 14.73 50.91 6.88
CA ARG A 4 15.58 51.90 7.58
C ARG A 4 16.48 52.69 6.62
N ASN A 5 16.90 52.08 5.50
CA ASN A 5 17.72 52.74 4.48
C ASN A 5 16.91 53.71 3.60
N GLN A 6 15.62 53.47 3.37
CA GLN A 6 14.80 54.37 2.53
C GLN A 6 14.43 55.67 3.25
N LYS A 7 14.13 55.63 4.56
CA LYS A 7 13.93 56.85 5.36
C LYS A 7 15.16 57.76 5.36
N PHE A 8 16.37 57.19 5.34
CA PHE A 8 17.63 57.93 5.33
C PHE A 8 17.90 58.64 3.99
N ILE A 9 17.53 58.01 2.86
CA ILE A 9 17.72 58.57 1.51
C ILE A 9 16.75 59.74 1.28
N ILE A 10 15.49 59.61 1.67
CA ILE A 10 14.48 60.67 1.55
C ILE A 10 14.87 61.88 2.42
N PHE A 11 15.37 61.64 3.64
CA PHE A 11 15.83 62.71 4.53
C PHE A 11 17.04 63.47 3.98
N LYS A 12 18.05 62.77 3.43
CA LYS A 12 19.21 63.41 2.78
C LYS A 12 18.85 64.19 1.52
N ALA A 13 17.91 63.68 0.72
CA ALA A 13 17.41 64.38 -0.47
C ALA A 13 16.70 65.69 -0.09
N PHE A 14 15.91 65.67 0.99
CA PHE A 14 15.23 66.85 1.51
C PHE A 14 16.20 67.94 2.01
N GLU A 15 17.27 67.56 2.72
CA GLU A 15 18.31 68.48 3.18
C GLU A 15 19.13 69.11 2.04
N LEU A 16 19.42 68.35 0.97
CA LEU A 16 20.14 68.86 -0.20
C LEU A 16 19.33 69.88 -1.01
N ILE A 17 18.01 69.70 -1.08
CA ILE A 17 17.10 70.62 -1.77
C ILE A 17 16.98 71.94 -0.99
N LYS A 18 16.98 71.90 0.34
CA LYS A 18 16.90 73.08 1.22
C LYS A 18 18.13 73.99 1.14
N LYS A 19 19.30 73.43 0.82
CA LYS A 19 20.61 74.14 0.84
C LYS A 19 20.94 74.93 -0.44
N ARG A 20 20.20 74.77 -1.55
CA ARG A 20 20.58 75.27 -2.89
C ARG A 20 19.72 76.39 -3.49
N MET A 21 18.71 76.95 -2.81
CA MET A 21 17.80 77.93 -3.43
C MET A 21 17.70 79.27 -2.68
N PRO A 22 17.86 80.43 -3.36
CA PRO A 22 17.77 81.74 -2.73
C PRO A 22 16.31 82.09 -2.37
N LEU A 23 16.12 82.59 -1.14
CA LEU A 23 14.89 83.26 -0.70
C LEU A 23 14.65 84.48 -1.60
N VAL A 24 13.44 84.62 -2.17
CA VAL A 24 12.71 85.88 -2.47
C VAL A 24 11.68 85.69 -3.61
N ILE A 25 11.77 84.65 -4.45
CA ILE A 25 10.69 84.29 -5.42
C ILE A 25 10.18 82.85 -5.20
N GLY A 26 10.86 82.08 -4.36
CA GLY A 26 10.62 80.64 -4.17
C GLY A 26 9.55 80.25 -3.15
N THR A 27 8.90 81.15 -2.40
CA THR A 27 8.00 80.73 -1.32
C THR A 27 6.71 80.08 -1.83
N ARG A 28 6.05 80.67 -2.84
CA ARG A 28 4.83 80.09 -3.43
C ARG A 28 5.13 78.85 -4.28
N ILE A 29 6.24 78.84 -5.03
CA ILE A 29 6.64 77.70 -5.87
C ILE A 29 7.08 76.52 -4.98
N ASN A 30 7.84 76.76 -3.91
CA ASN A 30 8.21 75.69 -2.96
C ASN A 30 6.99 75.18 -2.18
N LEU A 31 6.01 76.02 -1.85
CA LEU A 31 4.76 75.56 -1.25
C LEU A 31 3.98 74.66 -2.22
N LEU A 32 3.87 75.05 -3.49
CA LEU A 32 3.22 74.25 -4.54
C LEU A 32 3.96 72.94 -4.79
N LEU A 33 5.29 72.95 -4.86
CA LEU A 33 6.08 71.73 -5.05
C LEU A 33 5.99 70.79 -3.84
N ALA A 34 6.02 71.35 -2.63
CA ALA A 34 5.84 70.59 -1.39
C ALA A 34 4.40 70.03 -1.29
N LEU A 35 3.39 70.79 -1.70
CA LEU A 35 2.00 70.34 -1.76
C LEU A 35 1.82 69.22 -2.80
N VAL A 36 2.42 69.35 -3.99
CA VAL A 36 2.40 68.29 -5.02
C VAL A 36 3.13 67.04 -4.54
N LEU A 37 4.28 67.17 -3.88
CA LEU A 37 4.98 66.03 -3.28
C LEU A 37 4.19 65.41 -2.12
N PHE A 38 3.56 66.22 -1.29
CA PHE A 38 2.74 65.76 -0.17
C PHE A 38 1.45 65.08 -0.65
N ILE A 39 0.78 65.63 -1.67
CA ILE A 39 -0.36 65.01 -2.34
C ILE A 39 0.09 63.73 -3.03
N SER A 40 1.23 63.72 -3.73
CA SER A 40 1.75 62.52 -4.40
C SER A 40 2.12 61.43 -3.39
N ALA A 41 2.73 61.79 -2.26
CA ALA A 41 3.03 60.88 -1.16
C ALA A 41 1.76 60.40 -0.47
N SER A 42 0.75 61.26 -0.29
CA SER A 42 -0.55 60.88 0.27
C SER A 42 -1.31 59.95 -0.67
N LEU A 43 -1.29 60.20 -1.99
CA LEU A 43 -1.85 59.34 -3.01
C LEU A 43 -1.11 57.98 -3.07
N PHE A 44 0.21 57.98 -2.90
CA PHE A 44 1.02 56.77 -2.80
C PHE A 44 0.72 55.97 -1.52
N ILE A 45 0.50 56.66 -0.38
CA ILE A 45 0.08 56.03 0.87
C ILE A 45 -1.32 55.43 0.71
N SER A 46 -2.25 56.12 0.03
CA SER A 46 -3.57 55.58 -0.31
C SER A 46 -3.51 54.37 -1.27
N PHE A 47 -2.53 54.30 -2.16
CA PHE A 47 -2.25 53.13 -3.01
C PHE A 47 -1.51 51.99 -2.30
N SER A 48 -0.96 52.23 -1.11
CA SER A 48 -0.28 51.20 -0.30
C SER A 48 -1.23 50.44 0.63
N ASN A 49 -2.54 50.71 0.57
CA ASN A 49 -3.54 49.79 1.07
C ASN A 49 -3.69 48.64 0.06
N ASP A 50 -2.73 47.72 0.07
CA ASP A 50 -2.96 46.35 -0.42
C ASP A 50 -4.10 45.80 0.44
N GLU A 51 -5.32 45.90 -0.06
CA GLU A 51 -6.44 45.15 0.52
C GLU A 51 -5.98 43.70 0.57
N ASP A 52 -5.94 43.08 1.75
CA ASP A 52 -5.44 41.72 1.90
C ASP A 52 -6.35 40.75 1.15
N LEU A 53 -6.14 40.54 -0.14
CA LEU A 53 -7.03 39.73 -0.98
C LEU A 53 -6.85 38.23 -0.75
N SER A 54 -6.22 37.79 0.34
CA SER A 54 -6.01 36.38 0.63
C SER A 54 -7.33 35.60 0.72
N ALA A 55 -7.24 34.33 0.35
CA ALA A 55 -8.25 33.32 0.59
C ALA A 55 -7.81 32.45 1.78
N THR A 56 -8.75 32.03 2.61
CA THR A 56 -8.48 31.08 3.70
C THR A 56 -8.59 29.66 3.16
N LEU A 57 -7.54 28.85 3.35
CA LEU A 57 -7.52 27.42 3.06
C LEU A 57 -7.41 26.63 4.37
N ILE A 58 -8.36 25.72 4.58
CA ILE A 58 -8.39 24.78 5.71
C ILE A 58 -8.29 23.36 5.15
N ILE A 59 -7.33 22.59 5.63
CA ILE A 59 -7.12 21.20 5.21
C ILE A 59 -7.02 20.33 6.44
N SER A 60 -7.87 19.32 6.52
CA SER A 60 -7.75 18.19 7.45
C SER A 60 -7.43 16.91 6.67
N SER A 61 -6.92 15.89 7.35
CA SER A 61 -6.70 14.59 6.73
C SER A 61 -6.89 13.39 7.65
N ASP A 62 -7.16 12.24 7.04
CA ASP A 62 -7.15 10.91 7.64
C ASP A 62 -6.15 10.03 6.86
N PRO A 63 -5.02 9.61 7.46
CA PRO A 63 -4.60 9.89 8.83
C PRO A 63 -4.23 11.38 9.04
N SER A 64 -4.33 11.82 10.29
CA SER A 64 -3.95 13.19 10.69
C SER A 64 -2.44 13.44 10.62
N ALA A 65 -2.01 14.69 10.81
CA ALA A 65 -0.61 15.11 10.75
C ALA A 65 0.07 14.94 9.38
N ALA A 66 -0.72 14.85 8.29
CA ALA A 66 -0.18 14.81 6.94
C ALA A 66 0.51 16.12 6.58
N SER A 67 1.69 16.03 5.96
CA SER A 67 2.43 17.17 5.45
C SER A 67 1.71 17.80 4.25
N VAL A 68 1.50 19.11 4.29
CA VAL A 68 0.87 19.89 3.21
C VAL A 68 1.91 20.74 2.50
N TYR A 69 1.96 20.61 1.18
CA TYR A 69 2.81 21.40 0.30
C TYR A 69 1.93 22.22 -0.63
N ILE A 70 2.19 23.51 -0.76
CA ILE A 70 1.51 24.39 -1.70
C ILE A 70 2.54 24.92 -2.68
N ASN A 71 2.33 24.66 -3.98
CA ASN A 71 3.25 24.98 -5.05
C ASN A 71 4.66 24.44 -4.76
N ASN A 72 4.72 23.18 -4.32
CA ASN A 72 5.93 22.43 -3.92
C ASN A 72 6.66 22.96 -2.67
N VAL A 73 6.13 23.96 -1.97
CA VAL A 73 6.70 24.48 -0.72
C VAL A 73 5.93 23.92 0.47
N PHE A 74 6.64 23.33 1.43
CA PHE A 74 6.04 22.83 2.68
C PHE A 74 5.41 23.99 3.47
N LYS A 75 4.17 23.80 3.94
CA LYS A 75 3.40 24.81 4.67
C LYS A 75 3.01 24.42 6.09
N GLY A 76 3.16 23.15 6.45
CA GLY A 76 2.79 22.61 7.76
C GLY A 76 2.11 21.25 7.64
N ASN A 77 1.51 20.80 8.73
CA ASN A 77 0.81 19.52 8.82
C ASN A 77 -0.69 19.73 9.05
N THR A 78 -1.51 18.78 8.62
CA THR A 78 -2.95 18.77 8.90
C THR A 78 -3.24 18.50 10.38
N PRO A 79 -4.31 19.08 10.97
CA PRO A 79 -5.14 20.14 10.39
C PRO A 79 -4.36 21.46 10.18
N LEU A 80 -4.48 22.05 8.99
CA LEU A 80 -3.78 23.27 8.60
C LEU A 80 -4.79 24.34 8.21
N ARG A 81 -4.71 25.52 8.81
CA ARG A 81 -5.37 26.75 8.36
C ARG A 81 -4.32 27.74 7.89
N ILE A 82 -4.41 28.19 6.64
CA ILE A 82 -3.44 29.12 6.04
C ILE A 82 -4.14 30.09 5.08
N GLU A 83 -3.61 31.30 4.99
CA GLU A 83 -4.01 32.28 3.98
C GLU A 83 -3.17 32.11 2.70
N ILE A 84 -3.81 32.06 1.55
CA ILE A 84 -3.18 31.92 0.23
C ILE A 84 -3.61 33.07 -0.69
N PRO A 85 -2.74 33.57 -1.58
CA PRO A 85 -3.13 34.60 -2.53
C PRO A 85 -4.19 34.07 -3.51
N PRO A 86 -4.97 34.95 -4.18
CA PRO A 86 -5.80 34.53 -5.30
C PRO A 86 -4.96 33.93 -6.43
N GLY A 87 -5.56 33.00 -7.17
CA GLY A 87 -4.95 32.33 -8.31
C GLY A 87 -4.86 30.81 -8.14
N GLN A 88 -4.12 30.17 -9.05
CA GLN A 88 -4.02 28.72 -9.09
C GLN A 88 -2.93 28.20 -8.14
N HIS A 89 -3.29 27.20 -7.34
CA HIS A 89 -2.41 26.52 -6.40
C HIS A 89 -2.45 25.01 -6.61
N ARG A 90 -1.27 24.39 -6.60
CA ARG A 90 -1.11 22.92 -6.53
C ARG A 90 -0.82 22.54 -5.10
N ILE A 91 -1.74 21.80 -4.50
CA ILE A 91 -1.64 21.34 -3.12
C ILE A 91 -1.32 19.84 -3.15
N ARG A 92 -0.28 19.43 -2.42
CA ARG A 92 0.06 18.02 -2.21
C ARG A 92 -0.04 17.69 -0.74
N ILE A 93 -0.78 16.64 -0.40
CA ILE A 93 -0.94 16.12 0.96
C ILE A 93 -0.28 14.75 1.02
N ALA A 94 0.63 14.54 1.98
CA ALA A 94 1.35 13.27 2.12
C ALA A 94 1.72 12.96 3.58
N VAL A 95 1.79 11.69 3.94
CA VAL A 95 2.14 11.24 5.30
C VAL A 95 3.52 10.59 5.28
N ASP A 96 3.57 9.34 4.82
CA ASP A 96 4.77 8.53 4.68
C ASP A 96 4.63 7.57 3.48
N GLU A 97 5.55 6.61 3.35
CA GLU A 97 5.53 5.59 2.29
C GLU A 97 4.33 4.62 2.34
N ASN A 98 3.58 4.59 3.43
CA ASN A 98 2.42 3.69 3.59
C ASN A 98 1.16 4.26 2.95
N TYR A 99 1.14 5.55 2.61
CA TYR A 99 -0.02 6.23 2.03
C TYR A 99 0.30 6.85 0.66
N VAL A 100 -0.68 6.79 -0.25
CA VAL A 100 -0.63 7.45 -1.55
C VAL A 100 -0.83 8.96 -1.34
N PRO A 101 0.09 9.83 -1.79
CA PRO A 101 -0.10 11.28 -1.72
C PRO A 101 -1.30 11.75 -2.55
N GLU A 102 -2.07 12.69 -2.01
CA GLU A 102 -3.20 13.30 -2.70
C GLU A 102 -2.81 14.67 -3.28
N TYR A 103 -3.37 15.00 -4.44
CA TYR A 103 -3.12 16.26 -5.14
C TYR A 103 -4.41 17.00 -5.42
N ILE A 104 -4.46 18.27 -5.03
CA ILE A 104 -5.60 19.16 -5.28
C ILE A 104 -5.10 20.35 -6.12
N THR A 105 -5.78 20.62 -7.22
CA THR A 105 -5.62 21.89 -7.95
C THR A 105 -6.73 22.83 -7.53
N LEU A 106 -6.37 23.91 -6.85
CA LEU A 106 -7.29 24.91 -6.35
C LEU A 106 -7.12 26.21 -7.15
N ILE A 107 -8.23 26.78 -7.64
CA ILE A 107 -8.28 28.16 -8.13
C ILE A 107 -8.90 28.99 -7.01
N ALA A 108 -8.06 29.73 -6.27
CA ALA A 108 -8.46 30.52 -5.13
C ALA A 108 -8.97 31.91 -5.56
N PHE A 109 -10.16 32.28 -5.10
CA PHE A 109 -10.71 33.63 -5.27
C PHE A 109 -10.49 34.47 -4.02
N ALA A 110 -10.32 35.78 -4.19
CA ALA A 110 -10.09 36.70 -3.08
C ALA A 110 -11.17 36.56 -2.00
N LYS A 111 -10.74 36.59 -0.74
CA LYS A 111 -11.61 36.53 0.45
C LYS A 111 -12.48 35.27 0.57
N HIS A 112 -12.30 34.27 -0.28
CA HIS A 112 -13.04 33.01 -0.18
C HIS A 112 -12.42 32.09 0.87
N ARG A 113 -13.25 31.19 1.41
CA ARG A 113 -12.82 30.12 2.32
C ARG A 113 -13.00 28.76 1.64
N TYR A 114 -11.95 27.96 1.65
CA TYR A 114 -11.92 26.58 1.15
C TYR A 114 -11.65 25.62 2.29
N GLU A 115 -12.38 24.51 2.33
CA GLU A 115 -12.23 23.49 3.36
C GLU A 115 -12.16 22.10 2.70
N TYR A 116 -11.09 21.37 2.96
CA TYR A 116 -10.84 20.03 2.43
C TYR A 116 -10.64 19.04 3.57
N ASN A 117 -11.38 17.93 3.53
CA ASN A 117 -11.21 16.79 4.42
C ASN A 117 -10.69 15.61 3.59
N VAL A 118 -9.37 15.38 3.64
CA VAL A 118 -8.68 14.46 2.72
C VAL A 118 -8.47 13.09 3.36
N LYS A 119 -9.08 12.04 2.81
CA LYS A 119 -8.79 10.66 3.20
C LYS A 119 -7.72 10.06 2.28
N LEU A 120 -6.57 9.69 2.84
CA LEU A 120 -5.46 9.11 2.09
C LEU A 120 -5.61 7.59 1.99
N ASN A 121 -5.37 7.05 0.80
CA ASN A 121 -5.42 5.62 0.56
C ASN A 121 -4.07 4.95 0.88
N LEU A 122 -4.10 3.71 1.35
CA LEU A 122 -2.89 2.94 1.61
C LEU A 122 -2.21 2.48 0.32
N THR A 123 -0.88 2.50 0.31
CA THR A 123 -0.05 1.80 -0.67
C THR A 123 -0.11 0.29 -0.43
N SER A 124 0.37 -0.53 -1.38
CA SER A 124 0.52 -1.98 -1.17
C SER A 124 1.33 -2.28 0.10
N LYS A 125 2.44 -1.57 0.29
CA LYS A 125 3.29 -1.68 1.49
C LYS A 125 2.54 -1.29 2.76
N GLY A 126 1.79 -0.19 2.73
CA GLY A 126 1.01 0.27 3.88
C GLY A 126 -0.09 -0.71 4.27
N ALA A 127 -0.85 -1.21 3.29
CA ALA A 127 -1.90 -2.19 3.50
C ALA A 127 -1.32 -3.53 4.01
N TYR A 128 -0.18 -3.98 3.49
CA TYR A 128 0.48 -5.20 3.98
C TYR A 128 0.92 -5.07 5.44
N LYS A 129 1.51 -3.94 5.85
CA LYS A 129 1.87 -3.69 7.26
C LYS A 129 0.64 -3.68 8.16
N ALA A 130 -0.45 -3.04 7.72
CA ALA A 130 -1.71 -3.06 8.46
C ALA A 130 -2.26 -4.49 8.60
N ALA A 131 -2.17 -5.30 7.54
CA ALA A 131 -2.58 -6.70 7.58
C ALA A 131 -1.78 -7.51 8.60
N GLN A 132 -0.46 -7.35 8.65
CA GLN A 132 0.41 -8.00 9.64
C GLN A 132 0.07 -7.59 11.07
N TYR A 133 -0.23 -6.29 11.30
CA TYR A 133 -0.66 -5.80 12.60
C TYR A 133 -1.92 -6.52 13.09
N TYR A 134 -2.98 -6.56 12.27
CA TYR A 134 -4.22 -7.26 12.63
C TYR A 134 -4.06 -8.78 12.72
N HIS A 135 -3.17 -9.36 11.91
CA HIS A 135 -2.85 -10.79 11.98
C HIS A 135 -2.25 -11.14 13.36
N ASN A 136 -1.31 -10.32 13.85
CA ASN A 136 -0.69 -10.52 15.17
C ASN A 136 -1.67 -10.32 16.34
N LEU A 137 -2.71 -9.52 16.15
CA LEU A 137 -3.81 -9.37 17.11
C LEU A 137 -4.85 -10.50 17.02
N ASN A 138 -4.67 -11.45 16.11
CA ASN A 138 -5.63 -12.51 15.80
C ASN A 138 -7.00 -11.99 15.29
N GLU A 139 -7.05 -10.77 14.73
CA GLU A 139 -8.21 -10.19 14.08
C GLU A 139 -8.25 -10.62 12.60
N LEU A 140 -8.53 -11.90 12.37
CA LEU A 140 -8.33 -12.57 11.08
C LEU A 140 -9.09 -11.92 9.90
N GLU A 141 -10.34 -11.52 10.09
CA GLU A 141 -11.13 -10.89 9.01
C GLU A 141 -10.52 -9.57 8.55
N LYS A 142 -10.09 -8.71 9.50
CA LYS A 142 -9.43 -7.46 9.16
C LYS A 142 -8.07 -7.72 8.51
N ALA A 143 -7.30 -8.66 9.05
CA ALA A 143 -6.02 -9.04 8.46
C ALA A 143 -6.16 -9.47 7.00
N ARG A 144 -7.12 -10.37 6.70
CA ARG A 144 -7.46 -10.79 5.35
C ARG A 144 -7.82 -9.60 4.46
N ASP A 145 -8.71 -8.72 4.91
CA ASP A 145 -9.17 -7.59 4.10
C ASP A 145 -8.01 -6.64 3.74
N TYR A 146 -7.09 -6.41 4.67
CA TYR A 146 -5.88 -5.62 4.40
C TYR A 146 -4.86 -6.35 3.51
N TYR A 147 -4.71 -7.68 3.61
CA TYR A 147 -3.90 -8.43 2.65
C TYR A 147 -4.49 -8.34 1.24
N ILE A 148 -5.81 -8.47 1.09
CA ILE A 148 -6.49 -8.27 -0.20
C ILE A 148 -6.34 -6.84 -0.70
N LEU A 149 -6.45 -5.84 0.18
CA LEU A 149 -6.20 -4.44 -0.18
C LEU A 149 -4.78 -4.24 -0.71
N SER A 150 -3.78 -4.85 -0.05
CA SER A 150 -2.37 -4.77 -0.47
C SER A 150 -2.15 -5.22 -1.91
N THR A 151 -2.85 -6.26 -2.37
CA THR A 151 -2.69 -6.78 -3.74
C THR A 151 -3.29 -5.86 -4.81
N LYS A 152 -4.19 -4.94 -4.42
CA LYS A 152 -4.91 -4.02 -5.31
C LYS A 152 -4.44 -2.57 -5.21
N SER A 153 -3.76 -2.21 -4.12
CA SER A 153 -3.28 -0.86 -3.84
C SER A 153 -2.12 -0.44 -4.74
N TYR A 154 -1.84 0.88 -4.76
CA TYR A 154 -0.72 1.46 -5.49
C TYR A 154 0.63 1.02 -4.91
N GLY A 155 1.56 0.61 -5.78
CA GLY A 155 2.93 0.25 -5.42
C GLY A 155 3.36 -1.08 -6.03
N LYS A 156 4.53 -1.58 -5.60
CA LYS A 156 4.99 -2.92 -5.97
C LYS A 156 4.09 -3.96 -5.29
N VAL A 157 3.58 -4.91 -6.07
CA VAL A 157 2.82 -6.05 -5.55
C VAL A 157 3.68 -6.85 -4.58
N ILE A 158 3.06 -7.27 -3.46
CA ILE A 158 3.65 -8.13 -2.43
C ILE A 158 2.96 -9.49 -2.54
N PRO A 159 3.56 -10.48 -3.24
CA PRO A 159 2.92 -11.77 -3.52
C PRO A 159 2.44 -12.50 -2.27
N GLU A 160 3.18 -12.40 -1.17
CA GLU A 160 2.88 -13.04 0.12
C GLU A 160 1.50 -12.61 0.66
N ALA A 161 1.00 -11.44 0.28
CA ALA A 161 -0.34 -11.00 0.64
C ALA A 161 -1.42 -11.95 0.09
N TYR A 162 -1.24 -12.50 -1.11
CA TYR A 162 -2.14 -13.52 -1.66
C TYR A 162 -2.10 -14.80 -0.83
N PHE A 163 -0.92 -15.24 -0.41
CA PHE A 163 -0.78 -16.42 0.44
C PHE A 163 -1.52 -16.24 1.76
N TYR A 164 -1.25 -15.16 2.50
CA TYR A 164 -1.86 -14.93 3.81
C TYR A 164 -3.37 -14.70 3.71
N ALA A 165 -3.85 -13.98 2.69
CA ALA A 165 -5.29 -13.85 2.44
C ALA A 165 -5.93 -15.23 2.19
N GLY A 166 -5.31 -16.06 1.34
CA GLY A 166 -5.80 -17.41 1.03
C GLY A 166 -5.77 -18.36 2.22
N TYR A 167 -4.72 -18.31 3.03
CA TYR A 167 -4.60 -19.08 4.27
C TYR A 167 -5.66 -18.68 5.29
N ILE A 168 -5.86 -17.37 5.52
CA ILE A 168 -6.90 -16.90 6.43
C ILE A 168 -8.30 -17.25 5.91
N ASP A 169 -8.56 -17.10 4.61
CA ASP A 169 -9.83 -17.55 4.02
C ASP A 169 -10.07 -19.04 4.23
N PHE A 170 -9.03 -19.87 4.13
CA PHE A 170 -9.12 -21.30 4.45
C PHE A 170 -9.51 -21.52 5.92
N LEU A 171 -8.88 -20.81 6.87
CA LEU A 171 -9.22 -20.89 8.30
C LEU A 171 -10.67 -20.46 8.58
N LEU A 172 -11.13 -19.41 7.88
CA LEU A 172 -12.49 -18.88 7.97
C LEU A 172 -13.51 -19.66 7.13
N LYS A 173 -13.09 -20.74 6.45
CA LYS A 173 -13.93 -21.60 5.58
C LYS A 173 -14.51 -20.88 4.34
N ASN A 174 -13.88 -19.79 3.90
CA ASN A 174 -14.18 -19.07 2.66
C ASN A 174 -13.49 -19.73 1.45
N PHE A 175 -13.84 -20.97 1.15
CA PHE A 175 -13.04 -21.83 0.26
C PHE A 175 -12.86 -21.31 -1.18
N GLU A 176 -13.86 -20.68 -1.79
CA GLU A 176 -13.73 -20.11 -3.15
C GLU A 176 -12.75 -18.92 -3.18
N SER A 177 -12.79 -18.06 -2.14
CA SER A 177 -11.83 -16.96 -1.99
C SER A 177 -10.42 -17.48 -1.70
N ALA A 178 -10.32 -18.50 -0.85
CA ALA A 178 -9.07 -19.20 -0.57
C ALA A 178 -8.44 -19.77 -1.86
N GLU A 179 -9.21 -20.49 -2.67
CA GLU A 179 -8.74 -21.06 -3.94
C GLU A 179 -8.19 -19.97 -4.87
N SER A 180 -8.94 -18.88 -5.06
CA SER A 180 -8.52 -17.75 -5.92
C SER A 180 -7.21 -17.12 -5.44
N ASN A 181 -7.10 -16.80 -4.15
CA ASN A 181 -5.91 -16.17 -3.58
C ASN A 181 -4.69 -17.10 -3.62
N LEU A 182 -4.84 -18.39 -3.30
CA LEU A 182 -3.74 -19.36 -3.35
C LEU A 182 -3.25 -19.59 -4.79
N LEU A 183 -4.15 -19.63 -5.78
CA LEU A 183 -3.78 -19.71 -7.19
C LEU A 183 -3.00 -18.48 -7.66
N ASN A 184 -3.40 -17.28 -7.24
CA ASN A 184 -2.63 -16.08 -7.51
C ASN A 184 -1.22 -16.17 -6.91
N TYR A 185 -1.06 -16.65 -5.68
CA TYR A 185 0.26 -16.82 -5.09
C TYR A 185 1.14 -17.85 -5.83
N ILE A 186 0.57 -18.97 -6.28
CA ILE A 186 1.30 -19.99 -7.07
C ILE A 186 1.90 -19.40 -8.35
N SER A 187 1.25 -18.39 -8.96
CA SER A 187 1.79 -17.72 -10.15
C SER A 187 3.10 -16.98 -9.88
N TYR A 188 3.35 -16.58 -8.62
CA TYR A 188 4.59 -15.96 -8.17
C TYR A 188 5.58 -16.98 -7.59
N ASN A 189 5.08 -17.96 -6.82
CA ASN A 189 5.90 -18.99 -6.20
C ASN A 189 5.27 -20.38 -6.39
N SER A 190 5.60 -21.02 -7.51
CA SER A 190 5.14 -22.37 -7.84
C SER A 190 5.80 -23.47 -7.00
N ARG A 191 6.83 -23.14 -6.21
CA ARG A 191 7.53 -24.09 -5.33
C ARG A 191 7.01 -24.08 -3.90
N SER A 192 5.99 -23.27 -3.59
CA SER A 192 5.39 -23.22 -2.26
C SER A 192 4.60 -24.50 -1.93
N VAL A 193 5.19 -25.35 -1.08
CA VAL A 193 4.57 -26.60 -0.64
C VAL A 193 3.31 -26.36 0.19
N SER A 194 3.35 -25.40 1.12
CA SER A 194 2.21 -25.07 1.98
C SER A 194 1.02 -24.62 1.15
N THR A 195 1.25 -23.79 0.12
CA THR A 195 0.19 -23.32 -0.78
C THR A 195 -0.44 -24.46 -1.56
N TRP A 196 0.37 -25.34 -2.16
CA TRP A 196 -0.16 -26.51 -2.84
C TRP A 196 -0.96 -27.40 -1.90
N TYR A 197 -0.49 -27.63 -0.68
CA TYR A 197 -1.20 -28.46 0.29
C TYR A 197 -2.56 -27.85 0.67
N ILE A 198 -2.56 -26.57 1.08
CA ILE A 198 -3.79 -25.87 1.46
C ILE A 198 -4.76 -25.82 0.28
N LEU A 199 -4.27 -25.54 -0.94
CA LEU A 199 -5.11 -25.55 -2.14
C LEU A 199 -5.72 -26.94 -2.41
N GLY A 200 -4.99 -28.02 -2.10
CA GLY A 200 -5.51 -29.38 -2.13
C GLY A 200 -6.67 -29.60 -1.14
N GLU A 201 -6.53 -29.13 0.10
CA GLU A 201 -7.58 -29.22 1.12
C GLU A 201 -8.82 -28.40 0.74
N VAL A 202 -8.61 -27.18 0.26
CA VAL A 202 -9.67 -26.28 -0.25
C VAL A 202 -10.45 -26.95 -1.37
N ARG A 203 -9.75 -27.47 -2.39
CA ARG A 203 -10.37 -28.12 -3.55
C ARG A 203 -11.09 -29.40 -3.19
N ASN A 204 -10.56 -30.18 -2.25
CA ASN A 204 -11.24 -31.37 -1.75
C ASN A 204 -12.58 -30.98 -1.09
N THR A 205 -12.57 -29.93 -0.29
CA THR A 205 -13.79 -29.41 0.36
C THR A 205 -14.81 -28.87 -0.64
N LEU A 206 -14.34 -28.27 -1.73
CA LEU A 206 -15.18 -27.83 -2.86
C LEU A 206 -15.60 -28.98 -3.79
N ASN A 207 -15.35 -30.24 -3.42
CA ASN A 207 -15.62 -31.45 -4.22
C ASN A 207 -14.90 -31.48 -5.59
N LYS A 208 -13.83 -30.68 -5.76
CA LYS A 208 -12.96 -30.63 -6.94
C LYS A 208 -11.83 -31.68 -6.81
N LYS A 209 -12.19 -32.95 -6.56
CA LYS A 209 -11.26 -34.02 -6.10
C LYS A 209 -10.06 -34.26 -7.02
N ASN A 210 -10.26 -34.25 -8.34
CA ASN A 210 -9.14 -34.41 -9.30
C ASN A 210 -8.11 -33.29 -9.19
N LEU A 211 -8.58 -32.05 -9.00
CA LEU A 211 -7.70 -30.90 -8.81
C LEU A 211 -7.00 -30.94 -7.45
N ALA A 212 -7.67 -31.46 -6.42
CA ALA A 212 -7.05 -31.68 -5.11
C ALA A 212 -5.89 -32.70 -5.18
N ILE A 213 -6.11 -33.84 -5.85
CA ILE A 213 -5.06 -34.84 -6.10
C ILE A 213 -3.86 -34.23 -6.84
N ALA A 214 -4.12 -33.40 -7.86
CA ALA A 214 -3.05 -32.71 -8.59
C ALA A 214 -2.21 -31.83 -7.64
N CYS A 215 -2.84 -31.08 -6.74
CA CYS A 215 -2.14 -30.25 -5.76
C CYS A 215 -1.23 -31.07 -4.82
N TYR A 216 -1.72 -32.21 -4.30
CA TYR A 216 -0.90 -33.08 -3.44
C TYR A 216 0.28 -33.71 -4.20
N LYS A 217 0.10 -34.03 -5.48
CA LYS A 217 1.18 -34.52 -6.33
C LYS A 217 2.24 -33.44 -6.54
N GLU A 218 1.86 -32.19 -6.77
CA GLU A 218 2.81 -31.07 -6.83
C GLU A 218 3.58 -30.88 -5.51
N CYS A 219 2.91 -30.99 -4.35
CA CYS A 219 3.59 -30.99 -3.05
C CYS A 219 4.70 -32.05 -3.01
N LEU A 220 4.35 -33.30 -3.36
CA LEU A 220 5.28 -34.42 -3.30
C LEU A 220 6.42 -34.32 -4.31
N LYS A 221 6.20 -33.74 -5.49
CA LYS A 221 7.28 -33.45 -6.45
C LYS A 221 8.31 -32.49 -5.88
N ILE A 222 7.87 -31.47 -5.13
CA ILE A 222 8.75 -30.48 -4.51
C ILE A 222 9.48 -31.09 -3.29
N LEU A 223 8.77 -31.85 -2.46
CA LEU A 223 9.32 -32.47 -1.24
C LEU A 223 10.23 -33.67 -1.53
N TYR A 224 9.86 -34.50 -2.51
CA TYR A 224 10.51 -35.74 -2.86
C TYR A 224 10.53 -35.92 -4.38
N PRO A 225 11.54 -35.38 -5.11
CA PRO A 225 11.58 -35.42 -6.57
C PRO A 225 11.49 -36.83 -7.19
N LYS A 226 11.99 -37.86 -6.49
CA LYS A 226 11.85 -39.29 -6.87
C LYS A 226 10.39 -39.75 -6.97
N THR A 227 9.45 -38.99 -6.40
CA THR A 227 8.00 -39.21 -6.55
C THR A 227 7.61 -39.32 -8.03
N GLN A 228 8.25 -38.57 -8.93
CA GLN A 228 7.89 -38.57 -10.34
C GLN A 228 8.05 -39.97 -10.98
N ASP A 229 9.07 -40.72 -10.60
CA ASP A 229 9.29 -42.09 -11.09
C ASP A 229 8.16 -43.01 -10.64
N ILE A 230 7.75 -42.87 -9.37
CA ILE A 230 6.64 -43.61 -8.76
C ILE A 230 5.29 -43.19 -9.36
N LEU A 231 5.12 -41.93 -9.78
CA LEU A 231 3.92 -41.42 -10.44
C LEU A 231 3.85 -41.76 -11.93
N ASN A 232 4.96 -42.23 -12.53
CA ASN A 232 4.99 -42.65 -13.93
C ASN A 232 4.82 -44.17 -14.10
N SER A 233 5.22 -45.01 -13.14
CA SER A 233 5.09 -46.49 -13.20
C SER A 233 3.68 -47.05 -13.54
N THR A 234 3.52 -47.79 -14.62
CA THR A 234 2.19 -48.19 -15.15
C THR A 234 1.52 -49.40 -14.46
N LYS A 235 2.11 -49.99 -13.42
CA LYS A 235 1.56 -51.22 -12.83
C LYS A 235 0.33 -50.94 -11.95
N ILE A 236 -0.79 -51.52 -12.38
CA ILE A 236 -2.07 -51.56 -11.66
C ILE A 236 -2.37 -53.04 -11.42
N SER A 237 -2.45 -53.48 -10.17
CA SER A 237 -3.13 -54.74 -9.86
C SER A 237 -3.81 -54.68 -8.50
N GLN A 238 -4.99 -55.29 -8.39
CA GLN A 238 -5.68 -55.49 -7.10
C GLN A 238 -4.77 -56.24 -6.11
N ASN A 239 -4.00 -57.21 -6.60
CA ASN A 239 -3.05 -57.99 -5.81
C ASN A 239 -1.92 -57.13 -5.22
N GLU A 240 -1.43 -56.15 -5.98
CA GLU A 240 -0.44 -55.19 -5.50
C GLU A 240 -1.03 -54.27 -4.42
N LEU A 241 -2.28 -53.80 -4.58
CA LEU A 241 -2.94 -53.01 -3.54
C LEU A 241 -3.08 -53.78 -2.22
N GLU A 242 -3.53 -55.03 -2.29
CA GLU A 242 -3.70 -55.88 -1.09
C GLU A 242 -2.35 -56.17 -0.42
N ARG A 243 -1.29 -56.39 -1.21
CA ARG A 243 0.07 -56.56 -0.69
C ARG A 243 0.56 -55.27 0.00
N LEU A 244 0.45 -54.12 -0.66
CA LEU A 244 0.89 -52.83 -0.13
C LEU A 244 0.14 -52.44 1.15
N LYS A 245 -1.17 -52.74 1.23
CA LYS A 245 -1.96 -52.51 2.44
C LYS A 245 -1.52 -53.36 3.63
N LYS A 246 -1.02 -54.57 3.40
CA LYS A 246 -0.41 -55.40 4.46
C LYS A 246 0.97 -54.87 4.84
N ASP A 247 1.76 -54.52 3.84
CA ASP A 247 3.13 -54.02 4.03
C ASP A 247 3.14 -52.71 4.82
N ILE A 248 2.17 -51.80 4.59
CA ILE A 248 2.13 -50.50 5.26
C ILE A 248 1.87 -50.57 6.76
N ILE A 249 1.23 -51.65 7.24
CA ILE A 249 1.03 -51.90 8.68
C ILE A 249 2.36 -52.17 9.36
N LYS A 250 3.28 -52.85 8.65
CA LYS A 250 4.59 -53.24 9.17
C LYS A 250 5.68 -52.20 8.86
N TYR A 251 5.58 -51.57 7.70
CA TYR A 251 6.55 -50.62 7.14
C TYR A 251 5.82 -49.43 6.49
N PRO A 252 5.37 -48.46 7.29
CA PRO A 252 4.75 -47.24 6.78
C PRO A 252 5.83 -46.37 6.13
N THR A 253 6.02 -46.52 4.82
CA THR A 253 6.99 -45.73 4.05
C THR A 253 6.27 -44.75 3.14
N LEU A 254 6.91 -43.59 2.91
CA LEU A 254 6.45 -42.58 1.96
C LEU A 254 6.08 -43.19 0.60
N GLU A 255 6.95 -44.04 0.05
CA GLU A 255 6.73 -44.66 -1.26
C GLU A 255 5.52 -45.61 -1.28
N ASN A 256 5.29 -46.36 -0.20
CA ASN A 256 4.11 -47.22 -0.09
C ASN A 256 2.82 -46.38 -0.07
N TYR A 257 2.79 -45.28 0.68
CA TYR A 257 1.64 -44.35 0.66
C TYR A 257 1.39 -43.78 -0.75
N ILE A 258 2.42 -43.33 -1.45
CA ILE A 258 2.32 -42.78 -2.82
C ILE A 258 1.78 -43.85 -3.80
N ARG A 259 2.30 -45.08 -3.74
CA ARG A 259 1.85 -46.18 -4.62
C ARG A 259 0.38 -46.52 -4.38
N ILE A 260 -0.04 -46.65 -3.12
CA ILE A 260 -1.44 -46.93 -2.78
C ILE A 260 -2.34 -45.79 -3.26
N ALA A 261 -1.96 -44.53 -3.02
CA ALA A 261 -2.71 -43.35 -3.43
C ALA A 261 -2.97 -43.34 -4.94
N ARG A 262 -1.95 -43.68 -5.73
CA ARG A 262 -2.02 -43.77 -7.18
C ARG A 262 -2.92 -44.90 -7.67
N ILE A 263 -2.86 -46.08 -7.04
CA ILE A 263 -3.75 -47.20 -7.40
C ILE A 263 -5.21 -46.79 -7.18
N TYR A 264 -5.51 -46.08 -6.09
CA TYR A 264 -6.85 -45.54 -5.84
C TYR A 264 -7.25 -44.45 -6.83
N GLU A 265 -6.33 -43.54 -7.19
CA GLU A 265 -6.52 -42.52 -8.23
C GLU A 265 -6.96 -43.17 -9.56
N GLN A 266 -6.25 -44.21 -10.00
CA GLN A 266 -6.52 -44.92 -11.26
C GLN A 266 -7.83 -45.72 -11.24
N LYS A 267 -8.34 -46.07 -10.05
CA LYS A 267 -9.65 -46.71 -9.87
C LYS A 267 -10.80 -45.71 -9.79
N GLY A 268 -10.53 -44.41 -9.75
CA GLY A 268 -11.53 -43.37 -9.56
C GLY A 268 -11.99 -43.20 -8.10
N ASP A 269 -11.35 -43.89 -7.15
CA ASP A 269 -11.62 -43.77 -5.73
C ASP A 269 -10.78 -42.63 -5.14
N TYR A 270 -11.23 -41.41 -5.42
CA TYR A 270 -10.48 -40.21 -5.09
C TYR A 270 -10.39 -39.93 -3.58
N ASP A 271 -11.36 -40.40 -2.78
CA ASP A 271 -11.34 -40.20 -1.33
C ASP A 271 -10.19 -40.97 -0.69
N ASN A 272 -10.04 -42.26 -1.05
CA ASN A 272 -8.88 -43.03 -0.60
C ASN A 272 -7.59 -42.48 -1.21
N SER A 273 -7.60 -42.11 -2.50
CA SER A 273 -6.41 -41.51 -3.13
C SER A 273 -5.89 -40.28 -2.35
N ILE A 274 -6.78 -39.33 -2.06
CA ILE A 274 -6.46 -38.14 -1.27
C ILE A 274 -5.96 -38.52 0.12
N TYR A 275 -6.61 -39.47 0.80
CA TYR A 275 -6.18 -39.94 2.12
C TYR A 275 -4.71 -40.41 2.12
N TYR A 276 -4.32 -41.27 1.17
CA TYR A 276 -2.96 -41.80 1.12
C TYR A 276 -1.94 -40.74 0.64
N TYR A 277 -2.30 -39.85 -0.28
CA TYR A 277 -1.42 -38.73 -0.66
C TYR A 277 -1.15 -37.78 0.52
N ARG A 278 -2.18 -37.45 1.31
CA ARG A 278 -2.00 -36.63 2.53
C ARG A 278 -1.06 -37.32 3.52
N LYS A 279 -1.28 -38.62 3.77
CA LYS A 279 -0.39 -39.43 4.64
C LYS A 279 1.06 -39.44 4.17
N ALA A 280 1.30 -39.50 2.86
CA ALA A 280 2.64 -39.36 2.29
C ALA A 280 3.27 -38.00 2.64
N ILE A 281 2.53 -36.91 2.46
CA ILE A 281 3.02 -35.54 2.74
C ILE A 281 3.35 -35.33 4.23
N PHE A 282 2.61 -35.96 5.15
CA PHE A 282 2.86 -35.84 6.58
C PHE A 282 4.23 -36.37 7.07
N PHE A 283 5.01 -37.03 6.22
CA PHE A 283 6.40 -37.40 6.54
C PHE A 283 7.37 -36.21 6.63
N PHE A 284 6.96 -35.00 6.21
CA PHE A 284 7.85 -33.86 6.02
C PHE A 284 7.67 -32.71 7.03
N ASP A 285 6.90 -32.90 8.12
CA ASP A 285 6.69 -31.90 9.19
C ASP A 285 6.53 -30.45 8.69
N LEU A 286 5.50 -30.22 7.87
CA LEU A 286 5.28 -28.94 7.18
C LEU A 286 4.71 -27.86 8.10
N ASP A 287 5.31 -26.67 8.08
CA ASP A 287 4.70 -25.46 8.60
C ASP A 287 3.77 -24.84 7.53
N LEU A 288 2.46 -25.02 7.70
CA LEU A 288 1.46 -24.54 6.74
C LEU A 288 1.14 -23.05 6.90
N ASN A 289 1.57 -22.39 7.97
CA ASN A 289 1.29 -20.97 8.19
C ASN A 289 2.27 -20.05 7.46
N LYS A 290 3.33 -20.61 6.85
CA LYS A 290 4.32 -19.85 6.08
C LYS A 290 4.25 -20.15 4.58
N PRO A 291 4.50 -19.14 3.73
CA PRO A 291 4.52 -19.29 2.27
C PRO A 291 5.77 -20.00 1.71
N TYR A 292 6.73 -20.38 2.56
CA TYR A 292 8.03 -20.96 2.16
C TYR A 292 8.29 -22.28 2.90
N LYS A 293 9.24 -23.07 2.39
CA LYS A 293 9.66 -24.31 3.05
C LYS A 293 10.50 -23.99 4.29
N VAL A 294 10.40 -24.83 5.33
CA VAL A 294 11.31 -24.78 6.49
C VAL A 294 12.76 -24.91 5.98
N GLY A 295 13.59 -23.88 6.22
CA GLY A 295 14.98 -23.81 5.77
C GLY A 295 15.24 -22.97 4.51
N GLU A 296 14.20 -22.38 3.90
CA GLU A 296 14.32 -21.34 2.88
C GLU A 296 13.92 -19.98 3.49
N ASP A 297 14.55 -19.60 4.61
CA ASP A 297 14.51 -18.20 5.03
C ASP A 297 15.28 -17.40 3.96
N ASN A 298 14.57 -16.47 3.32
CA ASN A 298 15.12 -15.65 2.23
C ASN A 298 16.31 -14.81 2.73
N ASP A 299 17.50 -15.08 2.19
CA ASP A 299 18.59 -14.10 2.08
C ASP A 299 18.17 -12.89 1.22
#